data_AF-A0A5N8WTY3-F1
#
_entry.id   AF-A0A5N8WTY3-F1
#
_cell.length_a   1.000
_cell.length_b   1.000
_cell.length_c   1.000
_cell.angle_alpha   90.00
_cell.angle_beta   90.00
_cell.angle_gamma   90.00
#
_symmetry.space_group_name_H-M   'P 1'
#
loop_
_entity.id
_entity.type
_entity.pdbx_description
1 polymer ?
#
loop_
_entity_poly.entity_id
_entity_poly.type
_entity_poly.pdbx_seq_one_letter_code
_entity_poly.pdbx_strand_id
1 'polypeptide(L)'
;MIRTLSLIGSGMIGGALARLAVGAGLDVVLSNSRGPETLADLVAELGAHARAATPAEAARDGDLVVATVPLHAYDQLPAAELAGRTVIDTMNYYPERDGRVSELDASELTSSALVQRHLAGARVVKAFNNIDFRRLFTSARPAGAPDRSALPVAGDDPAAKADAARLLDLLGYDAVDIGTLAGSWRSEPGTPVYVTPYMARRPEGMGEEEGRRWFFETPGVPVPAARVEELTATAVRGPAGGSRAALSGD
;
A
#
# COMPACT_ATOMS: atom_id res chain seq x y z
N MET A 1 -14.64 -9.85 -11.95
CA MET A 1 -14.13 -8.54 -12.42
C MET A 1 -14.28 -7.58 -11.27
N ILE A 2 -13.23 -6.82 -10.92
CA ILE A 2 -13.32 -5.79 -9.87
C ILE A 2 -14.04 -4.59 -10.50
N ARG A 3 -15.15 -4.14 -9.91
CA ARG A 3 -15.88 -2.93 -10.32
C ARG A 3 -15.80 -1.85 -9.25
N THR A 4 -15.87 -2.26 -7.98
CA THR A 4 -15.80 -1.34 -6.83
C THR A 4 -14.56 -1.61 -5.98
N LEU A 5 -13.74 -0.59 -5.76
CA LEU A 5 -12.62 -0.61 -4.82
C LEU A 5 -12.97 0.19 -3.56
N SER A 6 -13.01 -0.47 -2.41
CA SER A 6 -13.20 0.21 -1.14
C SER A 6 -11.87 0.53 -0.47
N LEU A 7 -11.74 1.71 0.13
CA LEU A 7 -10.57 2.12 0.90
C LEU A 7 -10.96 2.43 2.35
N ILE A 8 -10.33 1.70 3.27
CA ILE A 8 -10.35 1.99 4.70
C ILE A 8 -9.06 2.73 5.03
N GLY A 9 -9.19 4.05 5.17
CA GLY A 9 -8.08 4.98 5.17
C GLY A 9 -8.05 5.79 3.88
N SER A 10 -8.01 7.12 4.00
CA SER A 10 -7.96 8.06 2.86
C SER A 10 -6.84 9.08 3.06
N GLY A 11 -5.70 8.62 3.57
CA GLY A 11 -4.46 9.41 3.63
C GLY A 11 -3.78 9.54 2.27
N MET A 12 -2.48 9.81 2.25
CA MET A 12 -1.74 10.01 0.99
C MET A 12 -1.80 8.80 0.05
N ILE A 13 -1.59 7.58 0.57
CA ILE A 13 -1.68 6.34 -0.23
C ILE A 13 -3.12 6.08 -0.68
N GLY A 14 -4.09 6.12 0.25
CA GLY A 14 -5.50 5.92 -0.09
C GLY A 14 -6.01 6.92 -1.13
N GLY A 15 -5.65 8.19 -1.02
CA GLY A 15 -6.00 9.20 -2.02
C GLY A 15 -5.34 8.96 -3.38
N ALA A 16 -4.10 8.47 -3.42
CA ALA A 16 -3.44 8.11 -4.69
C ALA A 16 -4.14 6.92 -5.36
N LEU A 17 -4.42 5.86 -4.59
CA LEU A 17 -5.13 4.68 -5.07
C LEU A 17 -6.55 5.01 -5.55
N ALA A 18 -7.27 5.89 -4.86
CA ALA A 18 -8.59 6.34 -5.27
C ALA A 18 -8.58 7.03 -6.63
N ARG A 19 -7.61 7.93 -6.87
CA ARG A 19 -7.44 8.61 -8.16
C ARG A 19 -7.08 7.63 -9.27
N LEU A 20 -6.18 6.68 -9.01
CA LEU A 20 -5.83 5.64 -9.98
C LEU A 20 -7.03 4.74 -10.31
N ALA A 21 -7.80 4.35 -9.30
CA ALA A 21 -8.97 3.49 -9.46
C ALA A 21 -10.06 4.16 -10.29
N VAL A 22 -10.40 5.43 -10.00
CA VAL A 22 -11.34 6.21 -10.82
C VAL A 22 -10.78 6.39 -12.24
N GLY A 23 -9.48 6.68 -12.39
CA GLY A 23 -8.84 6.78 -13.70
C GLY A 23 -8.88 5.47 -14.51
N ALA A 24 -8.91 4.32 -13.83
CA ALA A 24 -9.09 3.00 -14.42
C ALA A 24 -10.57 2.62 -14.65
N GLY A 25 -11.51 3.52 -14.34
CA GLY A 25 -12.96 3.31 -14.51
C GLY A 25 -13.63 2.49 -13.41
N LEU A 26 -13.02 2.38 -12.23
CA LEU A 26 -13.62 1.73 -11.06
C LEU A 26 -14.44 2.73 -10.24
N ASP A 27 -15.51 2.22 -9.63
CA ASP A 27 -16.20 2.93 -8.56
C ASP A 27 -15.38 2.80 -7.25
N VAL A 28 -15.39 3.85 -6.43
CA VAL A 28 -14.56 3.97 -5.24
C VAL A 28 -15.40 4.34 -4.02
N VAL A 29 -15.27 3.55 -2.96
CA VAL A 29 -15.88 3.82 -1.65
C VAL A 29 -14.79 4.21 -0.67
N LEU A 30 -14.75 5.48 -0.29
CA LEU A 30 -13.75 6.05 0.60
C LEU A 30 -14.24 6.06 2.04
N SER A 31 -13.39 5.67 2.98
CA SER A 31 -13.64 5.85 4.40
C SER A 31 -12.38 6.28 5.15
N ASN A 32 -12.58 6.93 6.29
CA ASN A 32 -11.52 7.27 7.23
C ASN A 32 -12.09 7.22 8.67
N SER A 33 -11.24 7.46 9.67
CA SER A 33 -11.64 7.46 11.09
C SER A 33 -12.37 8.73 11.55
N ARG A 34 -12.40 9.78 10.72
CA ARG A 34 -12.94 11.10 11.08
C ARG A 34 -14.37 11.34 10.57
N GLY A 35 -14.92 10.40 9.83
CA GLY A 35 -16.29 10.48 9.29
C GLY A 35 -16.34 10.79 7.80
N PRO A 36 -17.38 10.30 7.07
CA PRO A 36 -17.55 10.50 5.64
C PRO A 36 -17.55 11.98 5.21
N GLU A 37 -18.07 12.87 6.05
CA GLU A 37 -18.16 14.31 5.80
C GLU A 37 -16.78 14.96 5.60
N THR A 38 -15.74 14.42 6.23
CA THR A 38 -14.36 14.93 6.08
C THR A 38 -13.72 14.58 4.74
N LEU A 39 -14.42 13.81 3.90
CA LEU A 39 -13.97 13.38 2.58
C LEU A 39 -14.67 14.13 1.44
N ALA A 40 -15.50 15.13 1.75
CA ALA A 40 -16.28 15.87 0.76
C ALA A 40 -15.44 16.42 -0.39
N ASP A 41 -14.28 17.05 -0.10
CA ASP A 41 -13.40 17.61 -1.12
C ASP A 41 -12.79 16.53 -2.02
N LEU A 42 -12.36 15.40 -1.45
CA LEU A 42 -11.79 14.29 -2.21
C LEU A 42 -12.86 13.61 -3.09
N VAL A 43 -14.08 13.46 -2.59
CA VAL A 43 -15.21 12.94 -3.37
C VAL A 43 -15.55 13.90 -4.51
N ALA A 44 -15.60 15.21 -4.24
CA ALA A 44 -15.86 16.22 -5.27
C ALA A 44 -14.78 16.23 -6.36
N GLU A 45 -13.50 16.05 -5.99
CA GLU A 45 -12.38 15.92 -6.91
C GLU A 45 -12.52 14.67 -7.81
N LEU A 46 -12.88 13.53 -7.24
CA LEU A 46 -12.97 12.25 -7.94
C LEU A 46 -14.26 12.11 -8.78
N GLY A 47 -15.29 12.90 -8.49
CA GLY A 47 -16.53 12.95 -9.26
C GLY A 47 -17.46 11.76 -9.04
N ALA A 48 -18.26 11.44 -10.06
CA ALA A 48 -19.41 10.53 -9.95
C ALA A 48 -19.05 9.06 -9.58
N HIS A 49 -17.78 8.68 -9.75
CA HIS A 49 -17.29 7.34 -9.42
C HIS A 49 -16.83 7.22 -7.97
N ALA A 50 -16.93 8.27 -7.15
CA ALA A 50 -16.51 8.22 -5.75
C ALA A 50 -17.64 8.57 -4.81
N ARG A 51 -17.67 7.91 -3.66
CA ARG A 51 -18.49 8.32 -2.50
C ARG A 51 -17.75 8.08 -1.20
N ALA A 52 -18.13 8.84 -0.18
CA ALA A 52 -17.66 8.65 1.18
C ALA A 52 -18.60 7.71 1.95
N ALA A 53 -18.05 6.94 2.87
CA ALA A 53 -18.74 5.96 3.71
C ALA A 53 -17.99 5.78 5.04
N THR A 54 -18.64 5.13 6.00
CA THR A 54 -17.98 4.66 7.22
C THR A 54 -17.05 3.47 6.90
N PRO A 55 -16.05 3.16 7.76
CA PRO A 55 -15.21 1.97 7.57
C PRO A 55 -16.00 0.67 7.44
N ALA A 56 -17.08 0.51 8.21
CA ALA A 56 -17.94 -0.67 8.16
C ALA A 56 -18.73 -0.78 6.85
N GLU A 57 -19.22 0.33 6.30
CA GLU A 57 -19.85 0.36 4.98
C GLU A 57 -18.84 0.08 3.86
N ALA A 58 -17.67 0.74 3.90
CA ALA A 58 -16.60 0.48 2.94
C ALA A 58 -16.18 -1.00 2.93
N ALA A 59 -16.08 -1.64 4.10
CA ALA A 59 -15.81 -3.07 4.21
C ALA A 59 -16.85 -3.96 3.52
N ARG A 60 -18.13 -3.53 3.47
CA ARG A 60 -19.23 -4.30 2.87
C ARG A 60 -19.39 -4.05 1.37
N ASP A 61 -19.13 -2.84 0.91
CA ASP A 61 -19.60 -2.39 -0.40
C ASP A 61 -18.61 -2.63 -1.56
N GLY A 62 -17.35 -2.97 -1.25
CA GLY A 62 -16.30 -3.18 -2.26
C GLY A 62 -16.17 -4.64 -2.70
N ASP A 63 -15.89 -4.87 -3.98
CA ASP A 63 -15.47 -6.20 -4.48
C ASP A 63 -14.09 -6.59 -3.89
N LEU A 64 -13.27 -5.57 -3.66
CA LEU A 64 -11.95 -5.65 -3.04
C LEU A 64 -11.80 -4.48 -2.06
N VAL A 65 -11.18 -4.73 -0.91
CA VAL A 65 -10.96 -3.72 0.13
C VAL A 65 -9.48 -3.46 0.30
N VAL A 66 -9.08 -2.18 0.31
CA VAL A 66 -7.72 -1.74 0.66
C VAL A 66 -7.74 -1.18 2.07
N ALA A 67 -6.97 -1.78 2.98
CA ALA A 67 -6.70 -1.23 4.30
C ALA A 67 -5.40 -0.41 4.24
N THR A 68 -5.54 0.91 4.40
CA THR A 68 -4.46 1.89 4.23
C THR A 68 -4.45 2.92 5.37
N VAL A 69 -4.38 2.39 6.59
CA VAL A 69 -4.27 3.14 7.84
C VAL A 69 -2.84 3.06 8.41
N PRO A 70 -2.45 3.90 9.38
CA PRO A 70 -1.27 3.63 10.19
C PRO A 70 -1.38 2.26 10.90
N LEU A 71 -0.26 1.55 11.07
CA LEU A 71 -0.30 0.19 11.62
C LEU A 71 -0.90 0.15 13.03
N HIS A 72 -0.69 1.17 13.88
CA HIS A 72 -1.30 1.18 15.22
C HIS A 72 -2.84 1.18 15.23
N ALA A 73 -3.49 1.43 14.09
CA ALA A 73 -4.95 1.41 13.95
C ALA A 73 -5.47 0.11 13.32
N TYR A 74 -4.62 -0.91 13.14
CA TYR A 74 -5.03 -2.18 12.50
C TYR A 74 -6.17 -2.89 13.23
N ASP A 75 -6.23 -2.76 14.56
CA ASP A 75 -7.25 -3.35 15.41
C ASP A 75 -8.61 -2.63 15.32
N GLN A 76 -8.65 -1.44 14.72
CA GLN A 76 -9.87 -0.69 14.41
C GLN A 76 -10.52 -1.12 13.09
N LEU A 77 -9.85 -1.97 12.30
CA LEU A 77 -10.45 -2.50 11.08
C LEU A 77 -11.68 -3.35 11.42
N PRO A 78 -12.79 -3.22 10.69
CA PRO A 78 -14.06 -3.90 10.99
C PRO A 78 -13.99 -5.39 10.63
N ALA A 79 -13.42 -6.20 11.53
CA ALA A 79 -13.11 -7.60 11.28
C ALA A 79 -14.33 -8.45 10.92
N ALA A 80 -15.49 -8.17 11.51
CA ALA A 80 -16.73 -8.88 11.23
C ALA A 80 -17.22 -8.64 9.79
N GLU A 81 -17.19 -7.38 9.34
CA GLU A 81 -17.58 -6.98 7.98
C GLU A 81 -16.58 -7.45 6.92
N LEU A 82 -15.30 -7.56 7.28
CA LEU A 82 -14.24 -8.04 6.40
C LEU A 82 -14.15 -9.57 6.33
N ALA A 83 -14.93 -10.30 7.11
CA ALA A 83 -14.94 -11.76 7.06
C ALA A 83 -15.29 -12.26 5.64
N GLY A 84 -14.49 -13.18 5.12
CA GLY A 84 -14.60 -13.74 3.78
C GLY A 84 -14.10 -12.81 2.65
N ARG A 85 -13.67 -11.59 2.94
CA ARG A 85 -13.16 -10.64 1.95
C ARG A 85 -11.67 -10.83 1.67
N THR A 86 -11.26 -10.48 0.46
CA THR A 86 -9.85 -10.17 0.18
C THR A 86 -9.56 -8.76 0.66
N VAL A 87 -8.51 -8.59 1.47
CA VAL A 87 -8.09 -7.30 2.02
C VAL A 87 -6.64 -7.02 1.61
N ILE A 88 -6.45 -5.96 0.82
CA ILE A 88 -5.13 -5.48 0.43
C ILE A 88 -4.58 -4.61 1.55
N ASP A 89 -3.52 -5.05 2.20
CA ASP A 89 -2.82 -4.35 3.27
C ASP A 89 -1.65 -3.54 2.70
N THR A 90 -1.71 -2.21 2.86
CA THR A 90 -0.63 -1.30 2.43
C THR A 90 0.26 -0.85 3.59
N MET A 91 0.07 -1.40 4.79
CA MET A 91 0.67 -0.89 6.02
C MET A 91 2.13 -1.26 6.14
N ASN A 92 2.84 -0.45 6.92
CA ASN A 92 4.23 -0.65 7.31
C ASN A 92 4.35 -0.29 8.79
N TYR A 93 5.22 -1.01 9.51
CA TYR A 93 5.52 -0.75 10.91
C TYR A 93 6.56 0.37 11.04
N TYR A 94 6.22 1.39 11.83
CA TYR A 94 7.12 2.49 12.19
C TYR A 94 7.02 2.71 13.69
N PRO A 95 7.96 2.20 14.52
CA PRO A 95 7.87 2.27 15.98
C PRO A 95 7.63 3.70 16.53
N GLU A 96 8.22 4.72 15.90
CA GLU A 96 8.02 6.14 16.25
C GLU A 96 6.56 6.60 16.09
N ARG A 97 5.84 6.06 15.10
CA ARG A 97 4.44 6.41 14.80
C ARG A 97 3.47 5.46 15.48
N ASP A 98 3.81 4.18 15.51
CA ASP A 98 2.89 3.10 15.85
C ASP A 98 3.02 2.63 17.31
N GLY A 99 4.03 3.13 18.03
CA GLY A 99 4.46 2.53 19.29
C GLY A 99 5.20 1.22 19.05
N ARG A 100 5.85 0.70 20.10
CA ARG A 100 6.57 -0.58 20.01
C ARG A 100 5.61 -1.75 20.13
N VAL A 101 5.69 -2.68 19.20
CA VAL A 101 4.95 -3.95 19.22
C VAL A 101 5.95 -5.08 19.42
N SER A 102 5.87 -5.75 20.58
CA SER A 102 6.83 -6.77 21.00
C SER A 102 7.03 -7.88 19.98
N GLU A 103 5.96 -8.46 19.43
CA GLU A 103 6.06 -9.56 18.47
C GLU A 103 6.70 -9.13 17.13
N LEU A 104 6.57 -7.85 16.75
CA LEU A 104 7.23 -7.33 15.55
C LEU A 104 8.70 -7.03 15.83
N ASP A 105 9.00 -6.37 16.96
CA ASP A 105 10.37 -6.08 17.39
C ASP A 105 11.19 -7.38 17.56
N ALA A 106 10.57 -8.45 18.07
CA ALA A 106 11.16 -9.77 18.21
C ALA A 106 11.14 -10.61 16.92
N SER A 107 10.60 -10.07 15.81
CA SER A 107 10.50 -10.75 14.51
C SER A 107 9.68 -12.06 14.53
N GLU A 108 8.80 -12.23 15.52
CA GLU A 108 7.88 -13.37 15.65
C GLU A 108 6.78 -13.30 14.59
N LEU A 109 6.34 -12.09 14.23
CA LEU A 109 5.39 -11.82 13.16
C LEU A 109 5.93 -10.77 12.19
N THR A 110 5.35 -10.73 10.99
CA THR A 110 5.45 -9.59 10.06
C THR A 110 4.28 -8.64 10.30
N SER A 111 4.38 -7.39 9.82
CA SER A 111 3.29 -6.41 10.02
C SER A 111 1.97 -6.89 9.43
N SER A 112 1.99 -7.52 8.25
CA SER A 112 0.77 -8.04 7.62
C SER A 112 0.28 -9.35 8.25
N ALA A 113 1.16 -10.17 8.84
CA ALA A 113 0.73 -11.32 9.64
C ALA A 113 0.03 -10.90 10.93
N LEU A 114 0.45 -9.78 11.54
CA LEU A 114 -0.26 -9.15 12.66
C LEU A 114 -1.67 -8.67 12.24
N VAL A 115 -1.79 -8.05 11.06
CA VAL A 115 -3.10 -7.64 10.50
C VAL A 115 -3.98 -8.87 10.22
N GLN A 116 -3.44 -9.93 9.62
CA GLN A 116 -4.16 -11.18 9.38
C GLN A 116 -4.66 -11.85 10.66
N ARG A 117 -3.91 -11.73 11.78
CA ARG A 117 -4.33 -12.24 13.09
C ARG A 117 -5.59 -11.53 13.61
N HIS A 118 -5.69 -10.22 13.42
CA HIS A 118 -6.91 -9.46 13.73
C HIS A 118 -8.05 -9.79 12.77
N LEU A 119 -7.75 -9.82 11.47
CA LEU A 119 -8.70 -10.15 10.41
C LEU A 119 -8.78 -11.66 10.14
N ALA A 120 -8.93 -12.47 11.18
CA ALA A 120 -8.86 -13.94 11.09
C ALA A 120 -9.86 -14.55 10.08
N GLY A 121 -10.98 -13.87 9.83
CA GLY A 121 -11.97 -14.28 8.84
C GLY A 121 -11.69 -13.82 7.40
N ALA A 122 -10.73 -12.92 7.18
CA ALA A 122 -10.41 -12.34 5.87
C ALA A 122 -9.17 -13.01 5.24
N ARG A 123 -8.92 -12.70 3.97
CA ARG A 123 -7.72 -13.10 3.22
C ARG A 123 -6.85 -11.87 2.99
N VAL A 124 -5.85 -11.66 3.86
CA VAL A 124 -4.98 -10.49 3.79
C VAL A 124 -3.87 -10.71 2.74
N VAL A 125 -3.64 -9.69 1.94
CA VAL A 125 -2.56 -9.65 0.94
C VAL A 125 -1.80 -8.34 1.09
N LYS A 126 -0.50 -8.41 1.35
CA LYS A 126 0.37 -7.24 1.38
C LYS A 126 0.69 -6.79 -0.05
N ALA A 127 0.39 -5.54 -0.38
CA ALA A 127 0.75 -4.91 -1.65
C ALA A 127 0.80 -3.39 -1.51
N PHE A 128 1.40 -2.68 -2.48
CA PHE A 128 1.58 -1.22 -2.51
C PHE A 128 2.41 -0.62 -1.35
N ASN A 129 2.83 -1.44 -0.39
CA ASN A 129 3.50 -0.96 0.82
C ASN A 129 4.91 -0.41 0.55
N ASN A 130 5.55 -0.82 -0.55
CA ASN A 130 6.96 -0.56 -0.87
C ASN A 130 7.19 0.65 -1.78
N ILE A 131 6.16 1.39 -2.16
CA ILE A 131 6.23 2.58 -3.02
C ILE A 131 5.60 3.77 -2.30
N ASP A 132 6.19 4.95 -2.42
CA ASP A 132 5.62 6.16 -1.82
C ASP A 132 4.41 6.67 -2.62
N PHE A 133 3.54 7.44 -1.96
CA PHE A 133 2.29 7.91 -2.55
C PHE A 133 2.47 8.74 -3.83
N ARG A 134 3.58 9.47 -3.95
CA ARG A 134 3.82 10.32 -5.12
C ARG A 134 4.16 9.45 -6.31
N ARG A 135 5.12 8.53 -6.17
CA ARG A 135 5.51 7.59 -7.23
C ARG A 135 4.40 6.61 -7.55
N LEU A 136 3.62 6.19 -6.56
CA LEU A 136 2.40 5.42 -6.77
C LEU A 136 1.42 6.14 -7.69
N PHE A 137 1.23 7.45 -7.52
CA PHE A 137 0.31 8.18 -8.39
C PHE A 137 0.92 8.48 -9.78
N THR A 138 2.19 8.89 -9.85
CA THR A 138 2.77 9.42 -11.09
C THR A 138 3.42 8.37 -12.01
N SER A 139 3.74 7.18 -11.48
CA SER A 139 4.47 6.15 -12.24
C SER A 139 3.58 5.08 -12.85
N ALA A 140 2.26 5.15 -12.69
CA ALA A 140 1.33 4.20 -13.31
C ALA A 140 1.50 4.21 -14.85
N ARG A 141 1.49 3.01 -15.45
CA ARG A 141 1.57 2.83 -16.90
C ARG A 141 0.59 1.77 -17.39
N PRO A 142 0.02 1.90 -18.60
CA PRO A 142 -0.81 0.87 -19.19
C PRO A 142 -0.09 -0.48 -19.28
N ALA A 143 -0.88 -1.56 -19.34
CA ALA A 143 -0.35 -2.90 -19.53
C ALA A 143 0.54 -3.00 -20.79
N GLY A 144 1.70 -3.64 -20.65
CA GLY A 144 2.68 -3.82 -21.72
C GLY A 144 3.59 -2.62 -22.00
N ALA A 145 3.45 -1.49 -21.28
CA ALA A 145 4.39 -0.38 -21.40
C ALA A 145 5.81 -0.80 -20.96
N PRO A 146 6.87 -0.47 -21.73
CA PRO A 146 8.24 -0.89 -21.42
C PRO A 146 8.81 -0.26 -20.15
N ASP A 147 8.24 0.86 -19.70
CA ASP A 147 8.61 1.58 -18.48
C ASP A 147 7.64 1.32 -17.31
N ARG A 148 6.88 0.22 -17.36
CA ARG A 148 5.97 -0.18 -16.29
C ARG A 148 6.74 -0.73 -15.09
N SER A 149 6.39 -0.24 -13.90
CA SER A 149 6.95 -0.74 -12.65
C SER A 149 6.18 -1.96 -12.14
N ALA A 150 6.89 -2.87 -11.49
CA ALA A 150 6.31 -3.97 -10.74
C ALA A 150 6.30 -3.69 -9.23
N LEU A 151 5.34 -4.28 -8.51
CA LEU A 151 5.25 -4.22 -7.05
C LEU A 151 5.17 -5.65 -6.46
N PRO A 152 5.81 -5.92 -5.30
CA PRO A 152 5.73 -7.20 -4.62
C PRO A 152 4.34 -7.44 -4.01
N VAL A 153 3.92 -8.70 -4.01
CA VAL A 153 2.67 -9.20 -3.44
C VAL A 153 2.98 -10.39 -2.52
N ALA A 154 2.47 -10.37 -1.29
CA ALA A 154 2.57 -11.49 -0.36
C ALA A 154 1.21 -11.82 0.26
N GLY A 155 0.87 -13.09 0.36
CA GLY A 155 -0.43 -13.54 0.86
C GLY A 155 -0.51 -15.06 0.92
N ASP A 156 -1.30 -15.58 1.85
CA ASP A 156 -1.41 -17.03 2.08
C ASP A 156 -2.49 -17.69 1.21
N ASP A 157 -3.47 -16.92 0.73
CA ASP A 157 -4.53 -17.39 -0.17
C ASP A 157 -4.18 -17.07 -1.65
N PRO A 158 -4.06 -18.08 -2.52
CA PRO A 158 -3.71 -17.86 -3.93
C PRO A 158 -4.75 -17.05 -4.73
N ALA A 159 -6.04 -17.18 -4.42
CA ALA A 159 -7.09 -16.44 -5.13
C ALA A 159 -7.07 -14.96 -4.73
N ALA A 160 -6.84 -14.67 -3.46
CA ALA A 160 -6.64 -13.32 -2.96
C ALA A 160 -5.41 -12.64 -3.58
N LYS A 161 -4.29 -13.37 -3.74
CA LYS A 161 -3.11 -12.87 -4.46
C LYS A 161 -3.41 -12.59 -5.94
N ALA A 162 -4.20 -13.44 -6.59
CA ALA A 162 -4.64 -13.19 -7.96
C ALA A 162 -5.53 -11.94 -8.07
N ASP A 163 -6.40 -11.69 -7.09
CA ASP A 163 -7.19 -10.46 -7.01
C ASP A 163 -6.29 -9.21 -6.86
N ALA A 164 -5.27 -9.28 -6.01
CA ALA A 164 -4.28 -8.21 -5.84
C ALA A 164 -3.48 -7.95 -7.11
N ALA A 165 -3.04 -9.00 -7.81
CA ALA A 165 -2.32 -8.89 -9.08
C ALA A 165 -3.19 -8.23 -10.17
N ARG A 166 -4.49 -8.58 -10.24
CA ARG A 166 -5.44 -7.93 -11.15
C ARG A 166 -5.67 -6.46 -10.78
N LEU A 167 -5.72 -6.13 -9.50
CA LEU A 167 -5.81 -4.73 -9.07
C LEU A 167 -4.55 -3.96 -9.49
N LEU A 168 -3.36 -4.49 -9.22
CA LEU A 168 -2.10 -3.87 -9.66
C LEU A 168 -2.10 -3.62 -11.16
N ASP A 169 -2.53 -4.61 -11.96
CA ASP A 169 -2.59 -4.47 -13.41
C ASP A 169 -3.54 -3.33 -13.84
N LEU A 170 -4.76 -3.29 -13.28
CA LEU A 170 -5.72 -2.20 -13.54
C LEU A 170 -5.17 -0.82 -13.15
N LEU A 171 -4.42 -0.73 -12.06
CA LEU A 171 -3.84 0.51 -11.56
C LEU A 171 -2.50 0.87 -12.22
N GLY A 172 -2.05 0.07 -13.18
CA GLY A 172 -0.89 0.39 -14.02
C GLY A 172 0.45 -0.15 -13.50
N TYR A 173 0.44 -1.27 -12.79
CA TYR A 173 1.62 -1.93 -12.21
C TYR A 173 1.64 -3.43 -12.52
N ASP A 174 2.83 -4.00 -12.69
CA ASP A 174 3.01 -5.45 -12.69
C ASP A 174 3.06 -5.98 -11.24
N ALA A 175 2.78 -7.26 -11.05
CA ALA A 175 2.80 -7.92 -9.74
C ALA A 175 3.92 -8.97 -9.68
N VAL A 176 4.69 -8.98 -8.59
CA VAL A 176 5.67 -10.03 -8.30
C VAL A 176 5.26 -10.75 -7.01
N ASP A 177 4.89 -12.02 -7.12
CA ASP A 177 4.55 -12.84 -5.95
C ASP A 177 5.83 -13.21 -5.19
N ILE A 178 5.94 -12.72 -3.95
CA ILE A 178 7.08 -12.97 -3.06
C ILE A 178 6.75 -14.00 -1.96
N GLY A 179 5.62 -14.70 -2.07
CA GLY A 179 5.23 -15.82 -1.21
C GLY A 179 4.12 -15.48 -0.21
N THR A 180 4.31 -15.96 1.02
CA THR A 180 3.33 -15.93 2.13
C THR A 180 3.44 -14.66 2.98
N LEU A 181 2.47 -14.39 3.85
CA LEU A 181 2.54 -13.26 4.79
C LEU A 181 3.73 -13.36 5.74
N ALA A 182 4.14 -14.57 6.11
CA ALA A 182 5.37 -14.81 6.87
C ALA A 182 6.63 -14.34 6.12
N GLY A 183 6.60 -14.35 4.79
CA GLY A 183 7.68 -13.85 3.92
C GLY A 183 7.58 -12.38 3.53
N SER A 184 6.51 -11.69 3.91
CA SER A 184 6.20 -10.33 3.46
C SER A 184 7.17 -9.25 3.97
N TRP A 185 7.98 -9.55 4.99
CA TRP A 185 9.03 -8.65 5.47
C TRP A 185 10.03 -8.25 4.38
N ARG A 186 10.17 -9.06 3.31
CA ARG A 186 11.07 -8.77 2.17
C ARG A 186 10.71 -7.50 1.39
N SER A 187 9.51 -6.96 1.59
CA SER A 187 9.07 -5.69 1.03
C SER A 187 8.80 -4.61 2.08
N GLU A 188 9.13 -4.84 3.36
CA GLU A 188 8.91 -3.90 4.46
C GLU A 188 10.06 -2.88 4.59
N PRO A 189 9.90 -1.81 5.41
CA PRO A 189 10.97 -0.83 5.62
C PRO A 189 12.30 -1.48 6.01
N GLY A 190 13.40 -0.90 5.51
CA GLY A 190 14.75 -1.43 5.73
C GLY A 190 15.18 -2.51 4.73
N THR A 191 14.31 -2.91 3.80
CA THR A 191 14.67 -3.87 2.74
C THR A 191 15.04 -3.20 1.41
N PRO A 192 15.81 -3.88 0.53
CA PRO A 192 16.30 -3.28 -0.71
C PRO A 192 15.20 -2.84 -1.70
N VAL A 193 14.02 -3.47 -1.66
CA VAL A 193 12.89 -3.13 -2.56
C VAL A 193 12.05 -1.97 -2.03
N TYR A 194 12.30 -1.51 -0.80
CA TYR A 194 11.48 -0.53 -0.12
C TYR A 194 11.81 0.90 -0.56
N VAL A 195 10.89 1.52 -1.30
CA VAL A 195 10.82 2.92 -1.76
C VAL A 195 11.98 3.37 -2.66
N THR A 196 13.22 3.22 -2.19
CA THR A 196 14.45 3.69 -2.83
C THR A 196 14.57 3.32 -4.31
N PRO A 197 14.27 2.08 -4.76
CA PRO A 197 14.40 1.74 -6.18
C PRO A 197 13.47 2.53 -7.11
N TYR A 198 12.34 3.01 -6.60
CA TYR A 198 11.34 3.76 -7.35
C TYR A 198 11.64 5.26 -7.39
N MET A 199 12.68 5.70 -6.67
CA MET A 199 13.09 7.10 -6.60
C MET A 199 14.36 7.34 -7.40
N ALA A 200 14.45 8.52 -8.01
CA ALA A 200 15.74 8.98 -8.51
C ALA A 200 16.70 9.19 -7.33
N ARG A 201 18.01 9.13 -7.58
CA ARG A 201 19.01 9.45 -6.54
C ARG A 201 18.83 10.91 -6.13
N ARG A 202 18.59 11.16 -4.84
CA ARG A 202 18.56 12.52 -4.29
C ARG A 202 19.96 13.15 -4.41
N PRO A 203 20.10 14.36 -4.95
CA PRO A 203 21.36 15.08 -4.96
C PRO A 203 21.89 15.32 -3.54
N GLU A 204 23.21 15.21 -3.37
CA GLU A 204 23.88 15.48 -2.10
C GLU A 204 23.88 16.99 -1.78
N GLY A 205 23.86 17.33 -0.49
CA GLY A 205 23.95 18.72 -0.01
C GLY A 205 22.67 19.56 -0.12
N MET A 206 21.55 18.95 -0.49
CA MET A 206 20.26 19.63 -0.64
C MET A 206 19.63 19.96 0.71
N GLY A 207 19.26 21.24 0.92
CA GLY A 207 18.55 21.68 2.13
C GLY A 207 17.14 21.08 2.25
N GLU A 208 16.48 21.26 3.39
CA GLU A 208 15.17 20.67 3.67
C GLU A 208 14.09 21.10 2.66
N GLU A 209 13.97 22.40 2.38
CA GLU A 209 12.97 22.92 1.44
C GLU A 209 13.22 22.43 0.01
N GLU A 210 14.47 22.46 -0.44
CA GLU A 210 14.87 21.94 -1.74
C GLU A 210 14.61 20.44 -1.84
N GLY A 211 14.90 19.69 -0.76
CA GLY A 211 14.63 18.26 -0.63
C GLY A 211 13.15 17.95 -0.78
N ARG A 212 12.30 18.74 -0.12
CA ARG A 212 10.85 18.63 -0.24
C ARG A 212 10.39 18.89 -1.68
N ARG A 213 10.86 19.97 -2.30
CA ARG A 213 10.51 20.29 -3.70
C ARG A 213 10.95 19.18 -4.65
N TRP A 214 12.20 18.73 -4.52
CA TRP A 214 12.75 17.63 -5.30
C TRP A 214 11.92 16.35 -5.13
N PHE A 215 11.48 16.02 -3.91
CA PHE A 215 10.65 14.84 -3.67
C PHE A 215 9.34 14.89 -4.47
N PHE A 216 8.65 16.03 -4.52
CA PHE A 216 7.35 16.17 -5.18
C PHE A 216 7.44 16.34 -6.71
N GLU A 217 8.52 16.96 -7.20
CA GLU A 217 8.70 17.27 -8.62
C GLU A 217 9.45 16.18 -9.39
N THR A 218 10.30 15.41 -8.73
CA THR A 218 11.13 14.41 -9.43
C THR A 218 10.33 13.17 -9.82
N PRO A 219 10.32 12.79 -11.11
CA PRO A 219 9.68 11.57 -11.58
C PRO A 219 10.18 10.31 -10.85
N GLY A 220 9.33 9.29 -10.81
CA GLY A 220 9.75 7.97 -10.36
C GLY A 220 10.68 7.28 -11.36
N VAL A 221 11.46 6.33 -10.86
CA VAL A 221 12.26 5.42 -11.66
C VAL A 221 11.45 4.14 -11.91
N PRO A 222 11.30 3.68 -13.17
CA PRO A 222 10.70 2.39 -13.47
C PRO A 222 11.48 1.23 -12.83
N VAL A 223 10.78 0.33 -12.15
CA VAL A 223 11.39 -0.86 -11.53
C VAL A 223 10.76 -2.12 -12.12
N PRO A 224 11.43 -2.80 -13.07
CA PRO A 224 10.85 -3.97 -13.73
C PRO A 224 10.72 -5.16 -12.79
N ALA A 225 9.85 -6.12 -13.11
CA ALA A 225 9.59 -7.32 -12.32
C ALA A 225 10.87 -8.07 -11.91
N ALA A 226 11.78 -8.31 -12.86
CA ALA A 226 13.06 -8.97 -12.60
C ALA A 226 13.90 -8.26 -11.51
N ARG A 227 13.83 -6.92 -11.42
CA ARG A 227 14.53 -6.17 -10.39
C ARG A 227 13.84 -6.31 -9.03
N VAL A 228 12.50 -6.34 -8.98
CA VAL A 228 11.75 -6.61 -7.75
C VAL A 228 12.04 -8.02 -7.23
N GLU A 229 12.07 -9.02 -8.12
CA GLU A 229 12.45 -10.40 -7.79
C GLU A 229 13.86 -10.48 -7.19
N GLU A 230 14.85 -9.86 -7.84
CA GLU A 230 16.22 -9.81 -7.34
C GLU A 230 16.31 -9.17 -5.95
N LEU A 231 15.71 -7.99 -5.77
CA LEU A 231 15.78 -7.22 -4.52
C LEU A 231 15.09 -7.94 -3.36
N THR A 232 14.00 -8.66 -3.64
CA THR A 232 13.26 -9.41 -2.61
C THR A 232 13.94 -10.75 -2.30
N ALA A 233 14.51 -11.43 -3.29
CA ALA A 233 15.27 -12.67 -3.09
C ALA A 233 16.57 -12.46 -2.31
N THR A 234 17.21 -11.29 -2.46
CA THR A 234 18.46 -10.92 -1.78
C THR A 234 18.25 -10.17 -0.46
N ALA A 235 17.00 -9.87 -0.09
CA ALA A 235 16.69 -9.19 1.16
C ALA A 235 17.16 -10.02 2.35
N VAL A 236 17.78 -9.36 3.32
CA VAL A 236 18.17 -9.94 4.62
C VAL A 236 17.29 -9.33 5.69
N ARG A 237 16.71 -10.17 6.56
CA ARG A 237 15.79 -9.71 7.59
C ARG A 237 16.56 -8.97 8.69
N GLY A 238 16.45 -7.64 8.70
CA GLY A 238 16.91 -6.80 9.80
C GLY A 238 15.86 -6.67 10.91
N PRO A 239 16.11 -5.80 11.91
CA PRO A 239 15.10 -5.38 12.87
C PRO A 239 13.83 -4.89 12.17
N ALA A 240 12.66 -5.23 12.70
CA ALA A 240 11.41 -4.82 12.10
C ALA A 240 11.18 -3.31 12.24
N GLY A 241 10.58 -2.74 11.20
CA GLY A 241 10.11 -1.36 11.17
C GLY A 241 11.12 -0.37 10.59
N GLY A 242 10.59 0.75 10.11
CA GLY A 242 11.40 1.85 9.57
C GLY A 242 11.49 3.03 10.52
N SER A 243 12.38 3.98 10.19
CA SER A 243 12.27 5.35 10.68
C SER A 243 11.66 6.24 9.59
N ARG A 244 10.85 7.23 9.97
CA ARG A 244 10.36 8.22 9.01
C ARG A 244 11.51 9.07 8.44
N ALA A 245 12.59 9.22 9.19
CA ALA A 245 13.84 9.85 8.75
C ALA A 245 14.43 9.21 7.48
N ALA A 246 14.23 7.89 7.30
CA ALA A 246 14.70 7.16 6.13
C ALA A 246 13.93 7.50 4.83
N LEU A 247 12.76 8.14 4.94
CA LEU A 247 11.98 8.65 3.81
C LEU A 247 12.17 10.15 3.58
N SER A 248 12.60 10.91 4.61
CA SER A 248 12.95 12.33 4.51
C SER A 248 14.43 12.59 4.21
N GLY A 249 15.30 11.57 4.31
CA GLY A 249 16.74 11.73 4.09
C GLY A 249 17.35 12.73 5.07
N ASP A 250 17.17 12.47 6.37
CA ASP A 250 17.93 13.12 7.45
C ASP A 250 19.21 12.34 7.75
#